data_AF-A0A1C5QJ84-F1
#
_entry.id   AF-A0A1C5QJ84-F1
#
_cell.length_a   1.000
_cell.length_b   1.000
_cell.length_c   1.000
_cell.angle_alpha   90.00
_cell.angle_beta   90.00
_cell.angle_gamma   90.00
#
_symmetry.space_group_name_H-M   'P 1'
#
loop_
_entity.id
_entity.type
_entity.pdbx_description
1 polymer ?
#
loop_
_entity_poly.entity_id
_entity_poly.type
_entity_poly.pdbx_seq_one_letter_code
_entity_poly.pdbx_strand_id
1 'polypeptide(L)'
;MNKWELARYILDAKKSVDSVLYLCSHAEELSMIDLRSEVNEIKRKFYVNGCIVLDKCFPKNKKDICKDTTIKSIYYERDKNYAHKDDDYKLKEYATMDEIADEMKSQLQCIVDTCKDFLPVELTLDYVAFDSKFFRIANGITKEREEQILNFKHPNRGKQSVVPDEYTRTFKVFNDTEDIRNISSNEKNQYATILSVGICMEETMQHLQDGVVKCNVLYGLNMWVSINQSKLNEIKKLRELGMIDNCDMPYIPKNEKDEKRVIQILKKEGFLNE
;
A
#
# COMPACT_ATOMS: atom_id res chain seq x y z
N MET A 1 -10.81 -19.24 4.07
CA MET A 1 -10.07 -18.00 4.32
C MET A 1 -10.65 -17.39 5.58
N ASN A 2 -9.81 -17.11 6.55
CA ASN A 2 -10.17 -16.31 7.71
C ASN A 2 -10.34 -14.83 7.31
N LYS A 3 -10.80 -14.00 8.26
CA LYS A 3 -11.07 -12.57 8.02
C LYS A 3 -9.84 -11.81 7.51
N TRP A 4 -8.65 -12.12 8.02
CA TRP A 4 -7.40 -11.47 7.65
C TRP A 4 -6.83 -11.95 6.30
N GLU A 5 -7.06 -13.22 5.93
CA GLU A 5 -6.81 -13.71 4.57
C GLU A 5 -7.67 -12.95 3.54
N LEU A 6 -8.92 -12.62 3.87
CA LEU A 6 -9.78 -11.78 3.01
C LEU A 6 -9.32 -10.32 3.00
N ALA A 7 -8.97 -9.77 4.16
CA ALA A 7 -8.46 -8.40 4.29
C ALA A 7 -7.21 -8.16 3.43
N ARG A 8 -6.36 -9.17 3.26
CA ARG A 8 -5.20 -9.11 2.35
C ARG A 8 -5.61 -8.75 0.91
N TYR A 9 -6.65 -9.36 0.36
CA TYR A 9 -7.12 -9.02 -1.00
C TYR A 9 -7.78 -7.65 -1.07
N ILE A 10 -8.44 -7.19 0.00
CA ILE A 10 -8.91 -5.80 0.10
C ILE A 10 -7.72 -4.83 0.07
N LEU A 11 -6.64 -5.13 0.79
CA LEU A 11 -5.44 -4.30 0.81
C LEU A 11 -4.74 -4.26 -0.54
N ASP A 12 -4.64 -5.39 -1.25
CA ASP A 12 -4.08 -5.44 -2.61
C ASP A 12 -4.94 -4.67 -3.63
N ALA A 13 -6.28 -4.74 -3.50
CA ALA A 13 -7.18 -3.90 -4.29
C ALA A 13 -7.02 -2.41 -3.94
N LYS A 14 -6.90 -2.08 -2.65
CA LYS A 14 -6.66 -0.70 -2.18
C LYS A 14 -5.36 -0.13 -2.74
N LYS A 15 -4.27 -0.90 -2.74
CA LYS A 15 -3.00 -0.47 -3.36
C LYS A 15 -3.12 -0.22 -4.85
N SER A 16 -4.02 -0.93 -5.55
CA SER A 16 -4.30 -0.62 -6.95
C SER A 16 -4.92 0.79 -7.10
N VAL A 17 -5.78 1.20 -6.17
CA VAL A 17 -6.29 2.58 -6.11
C VAL A 17 -5.15 3.58 -5.83
N ASP A 18 -4.32 3.29 -4.83
CA ASP A 18 -3.15 4.10 -4.47
C ASP A 18 -2.22 4.33 -5.67
N SER A 19 -1.98 3.29 -6.48
CA SER A 19 -1.17 3.40 -7.69
C SER A 19 -1.79 4.31 -8.74
N VAL A 20 -3.11 4.23 -9.00
CA VAL A 20 -3.77 5.17 -9.93
C VAL A 20 -3.68 6.60 -9.40
N LEU A 21 -3.90 6.82 -8.09
CA LEU A 21 -3.75 8.14 -7.48
C LEU A 21 -2.33 8.70 -7.63
N TYR A 22 -1.31 7.85 -7.51
CA TYR A 22 0.08 8.25 -7.75
C TYR A 22 0.28 8.69 -9.21
N LEU A 23 -0.21 7.90 -10.18
CA LEU A 23 -0.13 8.23 -11.61
C LEU A 23 -0.87 9.53 -11.96
N CYS A 24 -2.00 9.83 -11.32
CA CYS A 24 -2.74 11.09 -11.54
C CYS A 24 -1.89 12.32 -11.23
N SER A 25 -1.03 12.24 -10.22
CA SER A 25 -0.20 13.36 -9.74
C SER A 25 1.20 13.41 -10.34
N HIS A 26 1.64 12.35 -11.03
CA HIS A 26 3.02 12.20 -11.53
C HIS A 26 3.09 11.78 -12.99
N ALA A 27 2.05 12.08 -13.77
CA ALA A 27 1.94 11.66 -15.17
C ALA A 27 3.07 12.23 -16.04
N GLU A 28 3.51 13.46 -15.75
CA GLU A 28 4.58 14.12 -16.50
C GLU A 28 5.95 13.49 -16.22
N GLU A 29 6.28 13.23 -14.96
CA GLU A 29 7.52 12.56 -14.55
C GLU A 29 7.61 11.12 -15.06
N LEU A 30 6.44 10.52 -15.34
CA LEU A 30 6.29 9.16 -15.84
C LEU A 30 5.95 9.12 -17.35
N SER A 31 6.16 10.21 -18.10
CA SER A 31 5.79 10.26 -19.52
C SER A 31 6.55 9.26 -20.40
N MET A 32 7.65 8.68 -19.90
CA MET A 32 8.47 7.68 -20.59
C MET A 32 7.92 6.25 -20.51
N ILE A 33 6.90 6.00 -19.67
CA ILE A 33 6.23 4.70 -19.58
C ILE A 33 4.85 4.76 -20.25
N ASP A 34 4.37 3.60 -20.71
CA ASP A 34 3.01 3.49 -21.24
C ASP A 34 2.00 3.51 -20.10
N LEU A 35 1.59 4.72 -19.70
CA LEU A 35 0.63 4.95 -18.63
C LEU A 35 -0.70 4.24 -18.86
N ARG A 36 -1.14 4.12 -20.13
CA ARG A 36 -2.40 3.43 -20.45
C ARG A 36 -2.30 1.95 -20.16
N SER A 37 -1.20 1.30 -20.58
CA SER A 37 -0.96 -0.11 -20.30
C SER A 37 -0.85 -0.38 -18.80
N GLU A 38 -0.11 0.48 -18.07
CA GLU A 38 0.04 0.35 -16.62
C GLU A 38 -1.29 0.51 -15.88
N VAL A 39 -2.10 1.52 -16.21
CA VAL A 39 -3.45 1.70 -15.64
C VAL A 39 -4.34 0.48 -15.90
N ASN A 40 -4.28 -0.11 -17.10
CA ASN A 40 -5.05 -1.32 -17.40
C ASN A 40 -4.63 -2.53 -16.56
N GLU A 41 -3.34 -2.72 -16.32
CA GLU A 41 -2.83 -3.80 -15.47
C GLU A 41 -3.17 -3.55 -13.99
N ILE A 42 -3.13 -2.30 -13.53
CA ILE A 42 -3.58 -1.92 -12.18
C ILE A 42 -5.08 -2.23 -12.01
N LYS A 43 -5.92 -1.82 -12.96
CA LYS A 43 -7.35 -2.15 -12.97
C LYS A 43 -7.58 -3.66 -12.96
N ARG A 44 -6.83 -4.42 -13.76
CA ARG A 44 -6.90 -5.89 -13.76
C ARG A 44 -6.70 -6.47 -12.36
N LYS A 45 -5.63 -6.06 -11.68
CA LYS A 45 -5.34 -6.50 -10.30
C LYS A 45 -6.46 -6.11 -9.34
N PHE A 46 -6.94 -4.88 -9.43
CA PHE A 46 -8.06 -4.39 -8.62
C PHE A 46 -9.30 -5.28 -8.75
N TYR A 47 -9.76 -5.52 -9.98
CA TYR A 47 -10.98 -6.28 -10.22
C TYR A 47 -10.84 -7.76 -9.84
N VAL A 48 -9.68 -8.36 -10.10
CA VAL A 48 -9.39 -9.75 -9.69
C VAL A 48 -9.45 -9.86 -8.16
N ASN A 49 -8.74 -8.99 -7.43
CA ASN A 49 -8.69 -9.04 -5.97
C ASN A 49 -10.06 -8.76 -5.33
N GLY A 50 -10.78 -7.74 -5.81
CA GLY A 50 -12.13 -7.44 -5.33
C GLY A 50 -13.09 -8.61 -5.54
N CYS A 51 -13.01 -9.26 -6.70
CA CYS A 51 -13.81 -10.42 -7.02
C CYS A 51 -13.47 -11.66 -6.18
N ILE A 52 -12.19 -11.89 -5.84
CA ILE A 52 -11.80 -12.96 -4.92
C ILE A 52 -12.52 -12.79 -3.58
N VAL A 53 -12.57 -11.57 -3.04
CA VAL A 53 -13.28 -11.31 -1.77
C VAL A 53 -14.77 -11.62 -1.91
N LEU A 54 -15.43 -11.06 -2.93
CA LEU A 54 -16.87 -11.28 -3.15
C LEU A 54 -17.22 -12.77 -3.32
N ASP A 55 -16.44 -13.51 -4.11
CA ASP A 55 -16.67 -14.93 -4.38
C ASP A 55 -16.45 -15.80 -3.13
N LYS A 56 -15.55 -15.39 -2.22
CA LYS A 56 -15.31 -16.11 -0.96
C LYS A 56 -16.33 -15.78 0.12
N CYS A 57 -16.82 -14.54 0.17
CA CYS A 57 -17.88 -14.13 1.09
C CYS A 57 -19.25 -14.70 0.66
N PHE A 58 -19.51 -14.78 -0.65
CA PHE A 58 -20.83 -15.13 -1.21
C PHE A 58 -20.78 -16.24 -2.27
N PRO A 59 -20.23 -17.44 -1.97
CA PRO A 59 -19.96 -18.50 -2.96
C PRO A 59 -21.20 -19.03 -3.70
N LYS A 60 -22.39 -18.91 -3.10
CA LYS A 60 -23.67 -19.34 -3.70
C LYS A 60 -24.66 -18.19 -3.94
N ASN A 61 -24.31 -16.98 -3.49
CA ASN A 61 -25.24 -15.84 -3.43
C ASN A 61 -24.83 -14.70 -4.39
N LYS A 62 -23.97 -14.98 -5.38
CA LYS A 62 -23.54 -14.00 -6.41
C LYS A 62 -24.73 -13.26 -7.04
N LYS A 63 -25.83 -13.96 -7.34
CA LYS A 63 -27.04 -13.35 -7.92
C LYS A 63 -27.69 -12.29 -7.02
N ASP A 64 -27.64 -12.49 -5.70
CA ASP A 64 -28.26 -11.56 -4.76
C ASP A 64 -27.41 -10.31 -4.57
N ILE A 65 -26.09 -10.45 -4.41
CA ILE A 65 -25.20 -9.29 -4.28
C ILE A 65 -25.10 -8.49 -5.60
N CYS A 66 -25.25 -9.13 -6.76
CA CYS A 66 -25.31 -8.44 -8.06
C CYS A 66 -26.63 -7.68 -8.31
N LYS A 67 -27.56 -7.63 -7.35
CA LYS A 67 -28.65 -6.65 -7.36
C LYS A 67 -28.11 -5.24 -7.19
N ASP A 68 -26.99 -5.08 -6.49
CA ASP A 68 -26.22 -3.84 -6.46
C ASP A 68 -25.51 -3.65 -7.80
N THR A 69 -25.73 -2.50 -8.43
CA THR A 69 -25.20 -2.18 -9.76
C THR A 69 -23.68 -2.03 -9.77
N THR A 70 -23.09 -1.57 -8.67
CA THR A 70 -21.64 -1.40 -8.48
C THR A 70 -20.98 -2.77 -8.35
N ILE A 71 -21.55 -3.68 -7.55
CA ILE A 71 -21.05 -5.06 -7.48
C ILE A 71 -21.17 -5.75 -8.84
N LYS A 72 -22.30 -5.56 -9.53
CA LYS A 72 -22.49 -6.10 -10.88
C LYS A 72 -21.46 -5.57 -11.87
N SER A 73 -21.12 -4.28 -11.83
CA SER A 73 -20.12 -3.70 -12.74
C SER A 73 -18.71 -4.23 -12.47
N ILE A 74 -18.36 -4.45 -11.20
CA ILE A 74 -17.08 -5.07 -10.80
C ILE A 74 -16.94 -6.48 -11.38
N TYR A 75 -17.98 -7.31 -11.27
CA TYR A 75 -18.00 -8.63 -11.89
C TYR A 75 -17.94 -8.56 -13.42
N TYR A 76 -18.63 -7.60 -14.03
CA TYR A 76 -18.60 -7.39 -15.49
C TYR A 76 -17.18 -7.08 -15.97
N GLU A 77 -16.49 -6.11 -15.35
CA GLU A 77 -15.10 -5.77 -15.68
C GLU A 77 -14.18 -6.99 -15.56
N ARG A 78 -14.24 -7.71 -14.43
CA ARG A 78 -13.41 -8.90 -14.23
C ARG A 78 -13.71 -9.98 -15.25
N ASP A 79 -14.98 -10.39 -15.41
CA ASP A 79 -15.36 -11.54 -16.23
C ASP A 79 -15.18 -11.23 -17.73
N LYS A 80 -15.67 -10.08 -18.21
CA LYS A 80 -15.70 -9.73 -19.64
C LYS A 80 -14.38 -9.18 -20.16
N ASN A 81 -13.68 -8.36 -19.39
CA ASN A 81 -12.46 -7.70 -19.86
C ASN A 81 -11.21 -8.45 -19.42
N TYR A 82 -11.07 -8.68 -18.10
CA TYR A 82 -9.79 -9.08 -17.52
C TYR A 82 -9.54 -10.60 -17.41
N ALA A 83 -10.61 -11.40 -17.36
CA ALA A 83 -10.54 -12.86 -17.29
C ALA A 83 -10.72 -13.52 -18.67
N HIS A 84 -11.78 -13.17 -19.41
CA HIS A 84 -12.12 -13.85 -20.66
C HIS A 84 -11.75 -13.06 -21.93
N LYS A 85 -11.59 -11.74 -21.85
CA LYS A 85 -11.37 -10.83 -22.99
C LYS A 85 -12.40 -11.05 -24.10
N ASP A 86 -13.68 -10.90 -23.76
CA ASP A 86 -14.79 -11.12 -24.68
C ASP A 86 -14.81 -10.06 -25.79
N ASP A 87 -15.07 -10.50 -27.03
CA ASP A 87 -15.15 -9.62 -28.21
C ASP A 87 -16.27 -8.57 -28.11
N ASP A 88 -17.30 -8.82 -27.29
CA ASP A 88 -18.44 -7.92 -27.08
C ASP A 88 -18.23 -6.92 -25.93
N TYR A 89 -17.06 -6.96 -25.27
CA TYR A 89 -16.75 -6.05 -24.18
C TYR A 89 -16.65 -4.60 -24.68
N LYS A 90 -17.39 -3.71 -24.02
CA LYS A 90 -17.35 -2.28 -24.30
C LYS A 90 -16.47 -1.60 -23.28
N LEU A 91 -15.30 -1.13 -23.74
CA LEU A 91 -14.41 -0.34 -22.92
C LEU A 91 -15.15 0.91 -22.44
N LYS A 92 -15.21 1.11 -21.13
CA LYS A 92 -15.65 2.38 -20.55
C LYS A 92 -14.61 3.46 -20.87
N GLU A 93 -15.06 4.55 -21.47
CA GLU A 93 -14.24 5.74 -21.69
C GLU A 93 -14.23 6.60 -20.43
N TYR A 94 -13.06 7.12 -20.10
CA TYR A 94 -12.83 8.02 -18.98
C TYR A 94 -12.21 9.31 -19.52
N ALA A 95 -12.64 10.45 -19.02
CA ALA A 95 -12.07 11.73 -19.39
C ALA A 95 -10.69 11.95 -18.74
N THR A 96 -10.51 11.48 -17.50
CA THR A 96 -9.26 11.63 -16.73
C THR A 96 -8.93 10.37 -15.94
N MET A 97 -7.67 10.27 -15.48
CA MET A 97 -7.26 9.22 -14.54
C MET A 97 -7.90 9.39 -13.16
N ASP A 98 -8.25 10.61 -12.76
CA ASP A 98 -8.96 10.87 -11.50
C ASP A 98 -10.34 10.21 -11.47
N GLU A 99 -11.08 10.24 -12.58
CA GLU A 99 -12.37 9.54 -12.70
C GLU A 99 -12.22 8.03 -12.50
N ILE A 100 -11.10 7.45 -12.96
CA ILE A 100 -10.78 6.03 -12.74
C ILE A 100 -10.54 5.79 -11.24
N ALA A 101 -9.71 6.63 -10.60
CA ALA A 101 -9.39 6.49 -9.18
C ALA A 101 -10.63 6.60 -8.29
N ASP A 102 -11.51 7.57 -8.56
CA ASP A 102 -12.73 7.82 -7.78
C ASP A 102 -13.78 6.70 -7.98
N GLU A 103 -13.92 6.16 -9.19
CA GLU A 103 -14.73 4.97 -9.41
C GLU A 103 -14.17 3.77 -8.64
N MET A 104 -12.86 3.52 -8.70
CA MET A 104 -12.23 2.40 -7.99
C MET A 104 -12.37 2.53 -6.47
N LYS A 105 -12.25 3.74 -5.90
CA LYS A 105 -12.55 4.00 -4.48
C LYS A 105 -13.99 3.61 -4.13
N SER A 106 -14.94 4.11 -4.91
CA SER A 106 -16.37 3.86 -4.70
C SER A 106 -16.70 2.37 -4.80
N GLN A 107 -16.12 1.68 -5.78
CA GLN A 107 -16.24 0.24 -5.98
C GLN A 107 -15.64 -0.55 -4.81
N LEU A 108 -14.46 -0.16 -4.32
CA LEU A 108 -13.82 -0.82 -3.19
C LEU A 108 -14.60 -0.64 -1.88
N GLN A 109 -15.10 0.58 -1.63
CA GLN A 109 -15.97 0.85 -0.49
C GLN A 109 -17.22 -0.02 -0.54
N CYS A 110 -17.85 -0.13 -1.70
CA CYS A 110 -19.02 -1.00 -1.89
C CYS A 110 -18.69 -2.48 -1.60
N ILE A 111 -17.51 -2.99 -2.01
CA ILE A 111 -17.05 -4.34 -1.66
C ILE A 111 -16.92 -4.49 -0.14
N VAL A 112 -16.26 -3.54 0.53
CA VAL A 112 -16.06 -3.58 1.99
C VAL A 112 -17.39 -3.56 2.73
N ASP A 113 -18.31 -2.68 2.35
CA ASP A 113 -19.63 -2.57 2.98
C ASP A 113 -20.46 -3.85 2.79
N THR A 114 -20.42 -4.41 1.58
CA THR A 114 -21.09 -5.68 1.25
C THR A 114 -20.48 -6.85 2.03
N CYS A 115 -19.15 -6.85 2.23
CA CYS A 115 -18.42 -7.94 2.89
C CYS A 115 -18.16 -7.73 4.39
N LYS A 116 -18.71 -6.68 5.00
CA LYS A 116 -18.34 -6.22 6.36
C LYS A 116 -18.34 -7.31 7.42
N ASP A 117 -19.31 -8.24 7.37
CA ASP A 117 -19.45 -9.29 8.37
C ASP A 117 -18.33 -10.35 8.28
N PHE A 118 -17.70 -10.45 7.11
CA PHE A 118 -16.59 -11.35 6.79
C PHE A 118 -15.21 -10.71 6.95
N LEU A 119 -15.15 -9.40 7.15
CA LEU A 119 -13.90 -8.65 7.31
C LEU A 119 -13.59 -8.38 8.79
N PRO A 120 -12.32 -8.07 9.14
CA PRO A 120 -11.96 -7.56 10.45
C PRO A 120 -12.63 -6.20 10.71
N VAL A 121 -13.06 -5.95 11.94
CA VAL A 121 -13.74 -4.68 12.29
C VAL A 121 -12.77 -3.50 12.37
N GLU A 122 -11.48 -3.81 12.55
CA GLU A 122 -10.39 -2.86 12.64
C GLU A 122 -9.96 -2.31 11.27
N LEU A 123 -10.31 -3.00 10.18
CA LEU A 123 -9.86 -2.68 8.82
C LEU A 123 -10.40 -1.31 8.35
N THR A 124 -9.51 -0.45 7.88
CA THR A 124 -9.84 0.85 7.26
C THR A 124 -9.25 0.96 5.85
N LEU A 125 -9.86 1.80 5.00
CA LEU A 125 -9.37 2.11 3.65
C LEU A 125 -8.55 3.41 3.64
N ASP A 126 -7.37 3.38 4.25
CA ASP A 126 -6.50 4.55 4.39
C ASP A 126 -5.74 4.83 3.08
N TYR A 127 -6.37 5.47 2.10
CA TYR A 127 -5.76 5.76 0.79
C TYR A 127 -4.53 6.66 0.88
N VAL A 128 -3.45 6.26 0.18
CA VAL A 128 -2.24 7.06 0.00
C VAL A 128 -1.85 7.04 -1.46
N ALA A 129 -1.62 8.20 -2.08
CA ALA A 129 -1.15 8.25 -3.46
C ALA A 129 0.31 7.79 -3.51
N PHE A 130 0.54 6.48 -3.65
CA PHE A 130 1.87 5.89 -3.65
C PHE A 130 1.92 4.53 -4.35
N ASP A 131 2.91 4.38 -5.23
CA ASP A 131 3.31 3.10 -5.81
C ASP A 131 4.82 2.97 -5.75
N SER A 132 5.29 1.85 -5.19
CA SER A 132 6.71 1.58 -4.96
C SER A 132 7.55 1.64 -6.25
N LYS A 133 7.04 1.10 -7.37
CA LYS A 133 7.72 1.08 -8.67
C LYS A 133 7.73 2.48 -9.27
N PHE A 134 6.56 3.12 -9.39
CA PHE A 134 6.47 4.42 -10.04
C PHE A 134 7.17 5.52 -9.25
N PHE A 135 7.14 5.46 -7.92
CA PHE A 135 7.86 6.40 -7.08
C PHE A 135 9.36 6.39 -7.34
N ARG A 136 9.96 5.20 -7.46
CA ARG A 136 11.39 5.08 -7.76
C ARG A 136 11.73 5.61 -9.15
N ILE A 137 10.88 5.35 -10.14
CA ILE A 137 11.06 5.86 -11.52
C ILE A 137 10.98 7.39 -11.53
N ALA A 138 9.91 7.97 -11.00
CA ALA A 138 9.69 9.41 -11.00
C ALA A 138 10.79 10.19 -10.26
N ASN A 139 11.39 9.59 -9.22
CA ASN A 139 12.40 10.23 -8.39
C ASN A 139 13.85 9.83 -8.75
N GLY A 140 14.05 9.01 -9.79
CA GLY A 140 15.38 8.53 -10.18
C GLY A 140 16.11 7.79 -9.05
N ILE A 141 15.40 6.93 -8.32
CA ILE A 141 15.95 6.20 -7.18
C ILE A 141 16.52 4.87 -7.67
N THR A 142 17.85 4.79 -7.70
CA THR A 142 18.56 3.53 -7.95
C THR A 142 18.63 2.71 -6.66
N LYS A 143 19.00 1.43 -6.79
CA LYS A 143 19.23 0.54 -5.65
C LYS A 143 20.28 1.11 -4.69
N GLU A 144 21.37 1.68 -5.21
CA GLU A 144 22.42 2.27 -4.40
C GLU A 144 21.90 3.48 -3.61
N ARG A 145 21.10 4.34 -4.24
CA ARG A 145 20.48 5.50 -3.58
C ARG A 145 19.47 5.08 -2.52
N GLU A 146 18.65 4.07 -2.81
CA GLU A 146 17.70 3.50 -1.86
C GLU A 146 18.42 2.93 -0.62
N GLU A 147 19.52 2.20 -0.80
CA GLU A 147 20.33 1.70 0.31
C GLU A 147 20.96 2.83 1.12
N GLN A 148 21.42 3.92 0.49
CA GLN A 148 21.91 5.12 1.18
C GLN A 148 20.82 5.76 2.05
N ILE A 149 19.61 5.93 1.51
CA ILE A 149 18.45 6.48 2.23
C ILE A 149 18.13 5.59 3.44
N LEU A 150 18.03 4.27 3.25
CA LEU A 150 17.69 3.32 4.32
C LEU A 150 18.76 3.28 5.41
N ASN A 151 20.04 3.31 5.05
CA ASN A 151 21.15 3.29 6.03
C ASN A 151 21.24 4.60 6.81
N PHE A 152 20.87 5.73 6.21
CA PHE A 152 20.75 7.00 6.92
C PHE A 152 19.59 6.97 7.93
N LYS A 153 18.40 6.53 7.49
CA LYS A 153 17.20 6.45 8.33
C LYS A 153 17.32 5.44 9.46
N HIS A 154 18.06 4.36 9.24
CA HIS A 154 18.22 3.27 10.19
C HIS A 154 19.71 3.03 10.46
N PRO A 155 20.34 3.87 11.30
CA PRO A 155 21.71 3.63 11.73
C PRO A 155 21.82 2.21 12.31
N ASN A 156 22.76 1.44 11.78
CA ASN A 156 23.00 0.01 12.09
C ASN A 156 22.14 -1.02 11.34
N ARG A 157 21.29 -0.61 10.38
CA ARG A 157 20.68 -1.56 9.44
C ARG A 157 21.78 -2.40 8.75
N GLY A 158 21.60 -3.72 8.73
CA GLY A 158 22.55 -4.66 8.14
C GLY A 158 23.82 -4.93 8.96
N LYS A 159 24.04 -4.26 10.10
CA LYS A 159 25.14 -4.63 11.00
C LYS A 159 24.74 -5.89 11.77
N GLN A 160 25.41 -7.00 11.49
CA GLN A 160 25.29 -8.20 12.32
C GLN A 160 26.05 -7.99 13.63
N SER A 161 25.35 -8.09 14.75
CA SER A 161 25.99 -8.35 16.04
C SER A 161 26.53 -9.77 16.02
N VAL A 162 27.81 -9.95 16.37
CA VAL A 162 28.40 -11.28 16.56
C VAL A 162 27.85 -11.84 17.87
N VAL A 163 26.73 -12.56 17.78
CA VAL A 163 26.11 -13.28 18.90
C VAL A 163 26.37 -14.76 18.67
N PRO A 164 26.96 -15.49 19.64
CA PRO A 164 27.18 -16.93 19.50
C PRO A 164 25.87 -17.68 19.20
N ASP A 165 25.93 -18.70 18.35
CA ASP A 165 24.75 -19.43 17.87
C ASP A 165 23.89 -20.00 19.01
N GLU A 166 24.52 -20.40 20.12
CA GLU A 166 23.85 -20.90 21.33
C GLU A 166 22.86 -19.90 21.96
N TYR A 167 23.01 -18.60 21.68
CA TYR A 167 22.11 -17.53 22.14
C TYR A 167 21.16 -17.04 21.04
N THR A 168 21.16 -17.66 19.86
CA THR A 168 20.31 -17.25 18.74
C THR A 168 19.30 -18.33 18.36
N ARG A 169 18.22 -17.90 17.70
CA ARG A 169 17.22 -18.82 17.15
C ARG A 169 16.79 -18.35 15.77
N THR A 170 16.85 -19.25 14.80
CA THR A 170 16.46 -18.99 13.42
C THR A 170 14.99 -19.32 13.21
N PHE A 171 14.27 -18.42 12.55
CA PHE A 171 12.88 -18.59 12.14
C PHE A 171 12.77 -18.50 10.62
N LYS A 172 11.83 -19.26 10.04
CA LYS A 172 11.43 -19.11 8.63
C LYS A 172 10.60 -17.85 8.50
N VAL A 173 10.78 -17.08 7.43
CA VAL A 173 9.97 -15.88 7.20
C VAL A 173 8.66 -16.27 6.53
N PHE A 174 7.53 -15.87 7.13
CA PHE A 174 6.20 -16.00 6.55
C PHE A 174 5.94 -14.82 5.60
N ASN A 175 6.14 -15.06 4.30
CA ASN A 175 6.14 -14.01 3.28
C ASN A 175 4.75 -13.75 2.66
N ASP A 176 4.01 -14.82 2.36
CA ASP A 176 2.69 -14.77 1.73
C ASP A 176 1.62 -15.37 2.63
N THR A 177 0.50 -14.67 2.79
CA THR A 177 -0.66 -15.16 3.53
C THR A 177 -1.23 -16.47 2.99
N GLU A 178 -1.08 -16.75 1.69
CA GLU A 178 -1.57 -17.99 1.07
C GLU A 178 -0.80 -19.23 1.53
N ASP A 179 0.48 -19.07 1.90
CA ASP A 179 1.33 -20.16 2.39
C ASP A 179 0.83 -20.76 3.71
N ILE A 180 -0.09 -20.07 4.42
CA ILE A 180 -0.65 -20.56 5.68
C ILE A 180 -1.32 -21.92 5.53
N ARG A 181 -1.82 -22.25 4.34
CA ARG A 181 -2.45 -23.54 4.03
C ARG A 181 -1.46 -24.71 4.08
N ASN A 182 -0.18 -24.41 3.91
CA ASN A 182 0.92 -25.37 3.90
C ASN A 182 1.66 -25.42 5.24
N ILE A 183 1.25 -24.62 6.24
CA ILE A 183 1.89 -24.54 7.55
C ILE A 183 0.96 -25.16 8.59
N SER A 184 1.37 -26.27 9.18
CA SER A 184 0.58 -26.89 10.26
C SER A 184 0.61 -26.05 11.54
N SER A 185 -0.40 -26.20 12.40
CA SER A 185 -0.49 -25.48 13.68
C SER A 185 0.75 -25.65 14.55
N ASN A 186 1.39 -26.83 14.53
CA ASN A 186 2.58 -27.12 15.32
C ASN A 186 3.86 -26.46 14.76
N GLU A 187 3.87 -26.12 13.47
CA GLU A 187 5.02 -25.51 12.80
C GLU A 187 4.99 -23.98 12.86
N LYS A 188 3.86 -23.37 13.19
CA LYS A 188 3.71 -21.90 13.26
C LYS A 188 4.76 -21.23 14.15
N ASN A 189 5.21 -21.89 15.22
CA ASN A 189 6.24 -21.38 16.13
C ASN A 189 7.67 -21.39 15.53
N GLN A 190 7.85 -21.94 14.34
CA GLN A 190 9.10 -21.91 13.57
C GLN A 190 9.13 -20.76 12.57
N TYR A 191 8.01 -20.01 12.45
CA TYR A 191 7.89 -18.89 11.53
C TYR A 191 7.91 -17.55 12.27
N ALA A 192 8.45 -16.54 11.59
CA ALA A 192 8.46 -15.14 11.95
C ALA A 192 7.84 -14.31 10.83
N THR A 193 7.19 -13.21 11.19
CA THR A 193 6.78 -12.16 10.25
C THR A 193 7.70 -10.96 10.40
N ILE A 194 7.86 -10.19 9.32
CA ILE A 194 8.70 -8.98 9.30
C ILE A 194 7.77 -7.78 9.17
N LEU A 195 7.89 -6.84 10.10
CA LEU A 195 7.36 -5.49 9.96
C LEU A 195 8.49 -4.62 9.41
N SER A 196 8.31 -4.10 8.20
CA SER A 196 9.28 -3.25 7.54
C SER A 196 8.75 -1.83 7.36
N VAL A 197 9.67 -0.89 7.32
CA VAL A 197 9.41 0.50 6.93
C VAL A 197 9.91 0.74 5.51
N GLY A 198 9.36 1.74 4.82
CA GLY A 198 9.73 2.10 3.45
C GLY A 198 10.67 3.29 3.39
N ILE A 199 11.01 3.72 2.17
CA ILE A 199 11.83 4.92 1.95
C ILE A 199 11.06 6.23 2.14
N CYS A 200 9.73 6.17 2.25
CA CYS A 200 8.89 7.31 2.66
C CYS A 200 7.74 6.83 3.57
N MET A 201 6.98 7.78 4.12
CA MET A 201 5.87 7.51 5.03
C MET A 201 4.74 6.70 4.38
N GLU A 202 4.40 7.00 3.12
CA GLU A 202 3.35 6.30 2.38
C GLU A 202 3.70 4.82 2.17
N GLU A 203 4.94 4.53 1.76
CA GLU A 203 5.44 3.15 1.61
C GLU A 203 5.52 2.44 2.97
N THR A 204 5.94 3.16 4.01
CA THR A 204 5.99 2.62 5.38
C THR A 204 4.61 2.16 5.83
N MET A 205 3.57 2.95 5.59
CA MET A 205 2.20 2.59 5.93
C MET A 205 1.76 1.31 5.18
N GLN A 206 1.99 1.24 3.86
CA GLN A 206 1.65 0.05 3.07
C GLN A 206 2.39 -1.21 3.56
N HIS A 207 3.71 -1.10 3.84
CA HIS A 207 4.52 -2.21 4.36
C HIS A 207 4.08 -2.68 5.76
N LEU A 208 3.75 -1.74 6.64
CA LEU A 208 3.27 -2.07 7.97
C LEU A 208 1.89 -2.74 7.92
N GLN A 209 0.98 -2.27 7.07
CA GLN A 209 -0.33 -2.91 6.84
C GLN A 209 -0.15 -4.35 6.35
N ASP A 210 0.74 -4.60 5.38
CA ASP A 210 1.07 -5.96 4.93
C ASP A 210 1.63 -6.82 6.06
N GLY A 211 2.57 -6.26 6.81
CA GLY A 211 3.23 -6.95 7.91
C GLY A 211 2.24 -7.38 8.98
N VAL A 212 1.34 -6.49 9.41
CA VAL A 212 0.35 -6.82 10.45
C VAL A 212 -0.70 -7.82 9.94
N VAL A 213 -1.10 -7.75 8.67
CA VAL A 213 -1.98 -8.77 8.07
C VAL A 213 -1.32 -10.15 8.13
N LYS A 214 -0.03 -10.25 7.79
CA LYS A 214 0.73 -11.51 7.94
C LYS A 214 0.81 -11.98 9.39
N CYS A 215 1.06 -11.07 10.34
CA CYS A 215 1.05 -11.39 11.77
C CYS A 215 -0.30 -11.95 12.21
N ASN A 216 -1.39 -11.31 11.80
CA ASN A 216 -2.74 -11.71 12.17
C ASN A 216 -3.10 -13.09 11.60
N VAL A 217 -2.72 -13.36 10.35
CA VAL A 217 -2.92 -14.69 9.72
C VAL A 217 -2.08 -15.78 10.41
N LEU A 218 -0.81 -15.51 10.70
CA LEU A 218 0.08 -16.50 11.28
C LEU A 218 -0.27 -16.79 12.75
N TYR A 219 -0.41 -15.74 13.56
CA TYR A 219 -0.50 -15.82 15.02
C TYR A 219 -1.92 -15.67 15.58
N GLY A 220 -2.93 -15.37 14.75
CA GLY A 220 -4.31 -15.17 15.22
C GLY A 220 -4.52 -13.89 16.02
N LEU A 221 -3.74 -12.85 15.72
CA LEU A 221 -3.86 -11.51 16.31
C LEU A 221 -4.89 -10.66 15.55
N ASN A 222 -5.20 -9.47 16.09
CA ASN A 222 -6.06 -8.47 15.46
C ASN A 222 -5.39 -7.08 15.48
N MET A 223 -4.17 -7.00 14.98
CA MET A 223 -3.44 -5.73 14.87
C MET A 223 -3.86 -4.98 13.61
N TRP A 224 -3.99 -3.67 13.69
CA TRP A 224 -4.19 -2.82 12.52
C TRP A 224 -3.32 -1.57 12.59
N VAL A 225 -2.92 -1.08 11.42
CA VAL A 225 -2.10 0.12 11.28
C VAL A 225 -2.92 1.14 10.51
N SER A 226 -3.16 2.27 11.16
CA SER A 226 -3.81 3.44 10.56
C SER A 226 -2.87 4.64 10.56
N ILE A 227 -3.12 5.57 9.65
CA ILE A 227 -2.35 6.80 9.54
C ILE A 227 -3.01 7.96 10.28
N ASN A 228 -2.22 8.69 11.06
CA ASN A 228 -2.67 9.97 11.60
C ASN A 228 -2.59 11.02 10.47
N GLN A 229 -3.75 11.37 9.91
CA GLN A 229 -3.83 12.28 8.77
C GLN A 229 -3.26 13.67 9.07
N SER A 230 -3.39 14.17 10.30
CA SER A 230 -2.79 15.45 10.71
C SER A 230 -1.27 15.40 10.62
N LYS A 231 -0.66 14.29 11.08
CA LYS A 231 0.79 14.09 11.02
C LYS A 231 1.30 13.84 9.61
N LEU A 232 0.53 13.14 8.77
CA LEU A 232 0.87 13.02 7.35
C LEU A 232 0.85 14.40 6.65
N ASN A 233 -0.13 15.25 6.96
CA ASN A 233 -0.21 16.60 6.40
C ASN A 233 0.97 17.48 6.86
N GLU A 234 1.43 17.35 8.10
CA GLU A 234 2.65 17.99 8.59
C GLU A 234 3.89 17.56 7.77
N ILE A 235 4.05 16.26 7.50
CA ILE A 235 5.14 15.73 6.65
C ILE A 235 5.06 16.30 5.23
N LYS A 236 3.87 16.29 4.61
CA LYS A 236 3.67 16.87 3.27
C LYS A 236 4.04 18.35 3.25
N LYS A 237 3.67 19.10 4.29
CA LYS A 237 4.04 20.51 4.41
C LYS A 237 5.55 20.71 4.50
N LEU A 238 6.25 19.86 5.24
CA LEU A 238 7.72 19.89 5.31
C LEU A 238 8.38 19.58 3.95
N ARG A 239 7.80 18.68 3.15
CA ARG A 239 8.25 18.42 1.75
C ARG A 239 8.07 19.67 0.88
N GLU A 240 6.90 20.31 0.91
CA GLU A 240 6.62 21.55 0.16
C GLU A 240 7.59 22.69 0.52
N LEU A 241 7.95 22.80 1.79
CA LEU A 241 8.92 23.80 2.28
C LEU A 241 10.37 23.46 1.93
N GLY A 242 10.64 22.27 1.38
CA GLY A 242 11.99 21.77 1.10
C GLY A 242 12.80 21.44 2.36
N MET A 243 12.12 21.19 3.49
CA MET A 243 12.75 20.83 4.76
C MET A 243 13.08 19.34 4.82
N ILE A 244 12.32 18.52 4.10
CA ILE A 244 12.61 17.11 3.83
C ILE A 244 12.40 16.84 2.33
N ASP A 245 13.08 15.84 1.78
CA ASP A 245 12.88 15.42 0.39
C ASP A 245 11.70 14.43 0.25
N ASN A 246 11.44 13.98 -0.99
CA ASN A 246 10.36 13.02 -1.27
C ASN A 246 10.56 11.66 -0.57
N CYS A 247 11.78 11.34 -0.18
CA CYS A 247 12.14 10.17 0.61
C CYS A 247 12.18 10.49 2.12
N ASP A 248 11.54 11.57 2.57
CA ASP A 248 11.55 12.04 3.97
C ASP A 248 12.95 12.19 4.58
N MET A 249 13.96 12.46 3.75
CA MET A 249 15.31 12.75 4.22
C MET A 249 15.40 14.22 4.60
N PRO A 250 15.94 14.56 5.79
CA PRO A 250 16.05 15.95 6.21
C PRO A 250 17.03 16.73 5.35
N TYR A 251 16.69 17.98 5.08
CA TYR A 251 17.61 18.94 4.52
C TYR A 251 18.77 19.18 5.49
N ILE A 252 20.00 19.04 5.02
CA ILE A 252 21.21 19.30 5.80
C ILE A 252 21.69 20.73 5.47
N PRO A 253 21.65 21.68 6.42
CA PRO A 253 22.12 23.03 6.19
C PRO A 253 23.58 23.07 5.78
N LYS A 254 23.92 23.96 4.84
CA LYS A 254 25.28 24.03 4.28
C LYS A 254 26.24 24.86 5.13
N ASN A 255 25.72 25.75 5.97
CA ASN A 255 26.46 26.65 6.85
C ASN A 255 25.51 27.29 7.89
N GLU A 256 26.07 28.00 8.87
CA GLU A 256 25.29 28.63 9.96
C GLU A 256 24.22 29.62 9.47
N LYS A 257 24.48 30.34 8.37
CA LYS A 257 23.50 31.30 7.82
C LYS A 257 22.28 30.57 7.27
N ASP A 258 22.52 29.46 6.59
CA ASP A 258 21.47 28.60 6.05
C ASP A 258 20.73 27.84 7.16
N GLU A 259 21.43 27.41 8.20
CA GLU A 259 20.82 26.83 9.41
C GLU A 259 19.84 27.82 10.07
N LYS A 260 20.26 29.08 10.26
CA LYS A 260 19.38 30.14 10.79
C LYS A 260 18.15 30.36 9.92
N ARG A 261 18.29 30.30 8.59
CA ARG A 261 17.18 30.39 7.64
C ARG A 261 16.20 29.22 7.82
N VAL A 262 16.69 27.99 7.92
CA VAL A 262 15.88 26.79 8.15
C VAL A 262 15.10 26.91 9.47
N ILE A 263 15.78 27.27 10.56
CA ILE A 263 15.15 27.44 11.87
C ILE A 263 14.05 28.52 11.82
N GLN A 264 14.29 29.65 11.14
CA GLN A 264 13.29 30.70 10.98
C GLN A 264 12.04 30.23 10.24
N ILE A 265 12.19 29.43 9.18
CA ILE A 265 11.07 28.84 8.45
C ILE A 265 10.28 27.90 9.38
N LEU A 266 10.97 27.01 10.08
CA LEU A 266 10.32 26.04 10.98
C LEU A 266 9.57 26.73 12.13
N LYS A 267 10.13 27.81 12.71
CA LYS A 267 9.44 28.62 13.73
C LYS A 267 8.20 29.32 13.17
N LYS A 268 8.34 29.95 12.00
CA LYS A 268 7.22 30.67 11.34
C LYS A 268 6.04 29.73 11.03
N GLU A 269 6.33 28.51 10.63
CA GLU A 269 5.32 27.49 10.29
C GLU A 269 4.85 26.69 11.52
N GLY A 270 5.34 27.02 12.73
CA GLY A 270 4.88 26.40 13.98
C GLY A 270 5.43 25.01 14.27
N PHE A 271 6.47 24.56 13.56
CA PHE A 271 7.13 23.26 13.79
C PHE A 271 8.15 23.28 14.94
N LEU A 272 8.61 24.46 15.33
CA LEU A 272 9.48 24.67 16.49
C LEU A 272 8.85 25.72 17.40
N ASN A 273 8.84 25.45 18.70
CA ASN A 273 8.45 26.43 19.70
C ASN A 273 9.46 27.60 19.72
N GLU A 274 8.98 28.79 20.11
CA GLU A 274 9.79 30.02 20.19
C GLU A 274 11.04 29.87 21.05
#